data_AF-A0A094GUU0-F1
#
_entry.id   AF-A0A094GUU0-F1
#
_cell.length_a   1.000
_cell.length_b   1.000
_cell.length_c   1.000
_cell.angle_alpha   90.00
_cell.angle_beta   90.00
_cell.angle_gamma   90.00
#
_symmetry.space_group_name_H-M   'P 1'
#
loop_
_entity.id
_entity.type
_entity.pdbx_description
1 polymer ?
#
loop_
_entity_poly.entity_id
_entity_poly.type
_entity_poly.pdbx_seq_one_letter_code
_entity_poly.pdbx_strand_id
1 'polypeptide(L)'
;MELPDLFAVDLPREGVNGDAWALVTVMDQGKTNQHGRREYGAALRHKDYKSCLIGALAAYFFWRWHLSGESFPSFRSNRDWYEKKVLKRDNSHTIEALSDSTASQWTKRLFALVGIRGSKIQHAGRVKGAQIAEARGVSESDIRRGGRWNADQMTGCYLTTLPRAFMRGVADFSPDYESSYHCSREQVKPPKALRSLVWPALDRWKRAHLGGSEEVAVDQDIAAGGFLTLLDRLRDVFLQDAALTQCEHPHHPLFRDALFSSPEWAPFAASVVGAEIAT
;
A
#
# COMPACT_ATOMS: atom_id res chain seq x y z
N MET A 1 0.73 -12.88 6.03
CA MET A 1 0.49 -11.43 5.91
C MET A 1 -0.96 -11.13 6.20
N GLU A 2 -1.13 -10.58 7.36
CA GLU A 2 -2.35 -10.22 8.05
C GLU A 2 -2.47 -8.68 8.04
N LEU A 3 -3.66 -8.14 8.28
CA LEU A 3 -3.85 -6.70 8.41
C LEU A 3 -2.90 -6.04 9.45
N PRO A 4 -2.70 -6.59 10.67
CA PRO A 4 -1.76 -6.03 11.66
C PRO A 4 -0.30 -5.98 11.20
N ASP A 5 0.09 -6.69 10.14
CA ASP A 5 1.45 -6.65 9.63
C ASP A 5 1.75 -5.36 8.86
N LEU A 6 0.73 -4.57 8.51
CA LEU A 6 0.85 -3.35 7.72
C LEU A 6 0.77 -2.09 8.59
N PHE A 7 1.71 -1.18 8.38
CA PHE A 7 1.71 0.12 9.05
C PHE A 7 2.40 1.18 8.18
N ALA A 8 2.27 2.44 8.56
CA ALA A 8 2.96 3.55 7.90
C ALA A 8 4.14 4.01 8.76
N VAL A 9 5.26 4.37 8.12
CA VAL A 9 6.42 4.99 8.77
C VAL A 9 6.70 6.34 8.12
N ASP A 10 6.85 7.37 8.94
CA ASP A 10 7.26 8.69 8.48
C ASP A 10 8.70 8.69 8.00
N LEU A 11 8.92 9.36 6.89
CA LEU A 11 10.22 9.53 6.26
C LEU A 11 10.57 11.02 6.31
N PRO A 12 11.03 11.53 7.46
CA PRO A 12 11.42 12.92 7.56
C PRO A 12 12.52 13.20 6.52
N ARG A 13 12.41 14.37 5.86
CA ARG A 13 13.29 14.85 4.78
C ARG A 13 13.11 14.20 3.41
N GLU A 14 12.26 13.18 3.29
CA GLU A 14 11.80 12.67 1.99
C GLU A 14 10.52 13.41 1.58
N GLY A 15 10.30 13.58 0.28
CA GLY A 15 9.16 14.34 -0.23
C GLY A 15 9.41 15.84 -0.33
N VAL A 16 8.53 16.52 -1.05
CA VAL A 16 8.65 17.97 -1.32
C VAL A 16 8.68 18.80 -0.04
N ASN A 17 7.89 18.42 0.97
CA ASN A 17 7.81 19.13 2.24
C ASN A 17 8.51 18.40 3.39
N GLY A 18 9.25 17.32 3.11
CA GLY A 18 9.88 16.48 4.14
C GLY A 18 8.89 15.68 5.00
N ASP A 19 7.66 15.50 4.54
CA ASP A 19 6.53 14.84 5.21
C ASP A 19 6.12 13.51 4.53
N ALA A 20 6.99 12.96 3.67
CA ALA A 20 6.71 11.68 3.02
C ALA A 20 6.61 10.53 4.02
N TRP A 21 6.06 9.42 3.53
CA TRP A 21 5.94 8.19 4.30
C TRP A 21 6.05 6.95 3.44
N ALA A 22 6.35 5.83 4.08
CA ALA A 22 6.36 4.52 3.44
C ALA A 22 5.31 3.60 4.03
N LEU A 23 4.69 2.81 3.16
CA LEU A 23 4.02 1.57 3.57
C LEU A 23 5.10 0.60 4.04
N VAL A 24 4.95 0.04 5.23
CA VAL A 24 5.82 -0.99 5.78
C VAL A 24 5.00 -2.24 6.09
N THR A 25 5.58 -3.39 5.79
CA THR A 25 5.05 -4.69 6.15
C THR A 25 6.06 -5.47 6.99
N VAL A 26 5.60 -6.05 8.10
CA VAL A 26 6.38 -7.05 8.85
C VAL A 26 6.22 -8.41 8.18
N MET A 27 7.33 -9.13 8.07
CA MET A 27 7.35 -10.51 7.60
C MET A 27 8.19 -11.33 8.57
N ASP A 28 7.58 -12.29 9.24
CA ASP A 28 8.23 -13.22 10.16
C ASP A 28 8.19 -14.67 9.62
N GLN A 29 7.47 -14.91 8.52
CA GLN A 29 7.41 -16.20 7.83
C GLN A 29 7.87 -16.10 6.37
N GLY A 30 8.82 -16.95 5.97
CA GLY A 30 9.29 -17.04 4.59
C GLY A 30 10.11 -18.31 4.35
N LYS A 31 10.14 -18.79 3.10
CA LYS A 31 10.86 -20.03 2.70
C LYS A 31 12.35 -20.02 3.07
N THR A 32 12.96 -18.83 3.14
CA THR A 32 14.38 -18.62 3.49
C THR A 32 14.59 -18.15 4.94
N ASN A 33 13.52 -17.88 5.69
CA ASN A 33 13.58 -17.37 7.06
C ASN A 33 13.32 -18.50 8.06
N GLN A 34 14.24 -19.47 8.12
CA GLN A 34 14.11 -20.67 8.96
C GLN A 34 14.15 -20.39 10.47
N HIS A 35 14.45 -19.15 10.88
CA HIS A 35 14.63 -18.76 12.29
C HIS A 35 13.58 -17.75 12.78
N GLY A 36 12.54 -17.45 11.99
CA GLY A 36 11.48 -16.51 12.39
C GLY A 36 11.96 -15.08 12.64
N ARG A 37 13.01 -14.65 11.94
CA ARG A 37 13.54 -13.27 12.07
C ARG A 37 12.48 -12.29 11.57
N ARG A 38 12.28 -11.17 12.28
CA ARG A 38 11.43 -10.10 11.75
C ARG A 38 12.16 -9.42 10.59
N GLU A 39 11.60 -9.56 9.41
CA GLU A 39 12.00 -8.82 8.22
C GLU A 39 10.98 -7.72 7.93
N TYR A 40 11.42 -6.69 7.22
CA TYR A 40 10.57 -5.57 6.83
C TYR A 40 10.59 -5.43 5.31
N GLY A 41 9.42 -5.24 4.72
CA GLY A 41 9.24 -4.79 3.35
C GLY A 41 8.73 -3.36 3.40
N ALA A 42 9.17 -2.51 2.49
CA ALA A 42 8.68 -1.14 2.42
C ALA A 42 8.50 -0.67 0.98
N ALA A 43 7.55 0.24 0.79
CA ALA A 43 7.24 0.84 -0.49
C ALA A 43 6.96 2.33 -0.34
N LEU A 44 7.40 3.10 -1.34
CA LEU A 44 6.95 4.47 -1.60
C LEU A 44 5.81 4.43 -2.63
N ARG A 45 5.08 5.55 -2.77
CA ARG A 45 4.17 5.67 -3.93
C ARG A 45 5.01 5.73 -5.19
N HIS A 46 4.57 5.03 -6.22
CA HIS A 46 5.26 5.05 -7.51
C HIS A 46 4.95 6.35 -8.26
N LYS A 47 5.90 6.87 -9.04
CA LYS A 47 5.68 8.07 -9.87
C LYS A 47 4.46 7.91 -10.77
N ASP A 48 4.41 6.85 -11.57
CA ASP A 48 3.21 6.42 -12.31
C ASP A 48 2.19 5.75 -11.39
N TYR A 49 0.96 6.26 -11.35
CA TYR A 49 -0.14 5.74 -10.55
C TYR A 49 -0.54 4.30 -10.91
N LYS A 50 -0.39 3.88 -12.17
CA LYS A 50 -0.72 2.52 -12.63
C LYS A 50 0.21 1.46 -12.05
N SER A 51 1.43 1.88 -11.72
CA SER A 51 2.48 1.04 -11.15
C SER A 51 2.58 1.18 -9.61
N CYS A 52 1.69 1.97 -9.00
CA CYS A 52 1.71 2.28 -7.57
C CYS A 52 1.14 1.12 -6.73
N LEU A 53 2.01 0.38 -6.03
CA LEU A 53 1.59 -0.68 -5.11
C LEU A 53 0.66 -0.17 -4.00
N ILE A 54 0.97 1.00 -3.43
CA ILE A 54 0.16 1.60 -2.36
C ILE A 54 -1.22 2.00 -2.90
N GLY A 55 -1.28 2.52 -4.13
CA GLY A 55 -2.52 2.82 -4.85
C GLY A 55 -3.38 1.59 -5.10
N ALA A 56 -2.76 0.54 -5.63
CA ALA A 56 -3.42 -0.75 -5.85
C ALA A 56 -3.96 -1.36 -4.55
N LEU A 57 -3.21 -1.27 -3.44
CA LEU A 57 -3.64 -1.73 -2.12
C LEU A 57 -4.84 -0.91 -1.61
N ALA A 58 -4.80 0.42 -1.76
CA ALA A 58 -5.88 1.30 -1.35
C ALA A 58 -7.17 1.03 -2.14
N ALA A 59 -7.06 0.88 -3.47
CA ALA A 59 -8.17 0.53 -4.34
C ALA A 59 -8.73 -0.86 -4.02
N TYR A 60 -7.87 -1.83 -3.73
CA TYR A 60 -8.29 -3.17 -3.29
C TYR A 60 -9.06 -3.12 -1.96
N PHE A 61 -8.59 -2.38 -0.96
CA PHE A 61 -9.30 -2.20 0.32
C PHE A 61 -10.62 -1.43 0.16
N PHE A 62 -10.67 -0.45 -0.74
CA PHE A 62 -11.92 0.22 -1.08
C PHE A 62 -12.92 -0.78 -1.68
N TRP A 63 -12.52 -1.49 -2.74
CA TRP A 63 -13.35 -2.54 -3.35
C TRP A 63 -13.82 -3.56 -2.32
N ARG A 64 -12.90 -4.03 -1.47
CA ARG A 64 -13.15 -5.02 -0.44
C ARG A 64 -14.28 -4.58 0.50
N TRP A 65 -14.21 -3.36 1.04
CA TRP A 65 -15.12 -2.92 2.11
C TRP A 65 -16.32 -2.09 1.67
N HIS A 66 -16.36 -1.66 0.41
CA HIS A 66 -17.50 -0.91 -0.14
C HIS A 66 -18.32 -1.72 -1.15
N LEU A 67 -17.67 -2.50 -2.00
CA LEU A 67 -18.31 -3.06 -3.20
C LEU A 67 -18.42 -4.59 -3.18
N SER A 68 -17.49 -5.28 -2.52
CA SER A 68 -17.46 -6.74 -2.52
C SER A 68 -18.48 -7.38 -1.57
N GLY A 69 -19.06 -6.61 -0.64
CA GLY A 69 -19.97 -7.10 0.39
C GLY A 69 -19.29 -7.58 1.68
N GLU A 70 -17.95 -7.54 1.78
CA GLU A 70 -17.28 -7.68 3.07
C GLU A 70 -17.42 -6.39 3.88
N SER A 71 -17.88 -6.49 5.13
CA SER A 71 -17.93 -5.34 6.04
C SER A 71 -16.53 -4.85 6.42
N PHE A 72 -16.41 -3.54 6.67
CA PHE A 72 -15.19 -2.97 7.24
C PHE A 72 -14.84 -3.63 8.60
N PRO A 73 -13.55 -3.91 8.90
CA PRO A 73 -13.18 -4.62 10.12
C PRO A 73 -13.61 -3.91 11.41
N SER A 74 -13.96 -4.71 12.43
CA SER A 74 -14.10 -4.21 13.80
C SER A 74 -12.73 -4.17 14.46
N PHE A 75 -12.44 -3.08 15.16
CA PHE A 75 -11.25 -2.92 16.00
C PHE A 75 -11.63 -2.89 17.48
N ARG A 76 -12.71 -3.59 17.86
CA ARG A 76 -13.15 -3.66 19.26
C ARG A 76 -12.23 -4.58 20.05
N SER A 77 -12.05 -5.81 19.56
CA SER A 77 -11.09 -6.75 20.14
C SER A 77 -10.07 -7.20 19.10
N ASN A 78 -8.87 -7.57 19.55
CA ASN A 78 -7.83 -8.12 18.68
C ASN A 78 -8.32 -9.33 17.87
N ARG A 79 -9.21 -10.16 18.45
CA ARG A 79 -9.81 -11.32 17.78
C ARG A 79 -10.65 -10.96 16.54
N ASP A 80 -11.17 -9.74 16.48
CA ASP A 80 -12.05 -9.31 15.37
C ASP A 80 -11.28 -9.10 14.05
N TRP A 81 -9.97 -8.85 14.12
CA TRP A 81 -9.20 -8.37 12.97
C TRP A 81 -7.79 -8.92 12.80
N TYR A 82 -7.13 -9.41 13.86
CA TYR A 82 -5.73 -9.85 13.77
C TYR A 82 -5.49 -10.94 12.73
N GLU A 83 -6.41 -11.90 12.61
CA GLU A 83 -6.27 -13.01 11.68
C GLU A 83 -6.72 -12.67 10.26
N LYS A 84 -7.33 -11.50 10.04
CA LYS A 84 -7.78 -11.10 8.71
C LYS A 84 -6.58 -10.94 7.80
N LYS A 85 -6.61 -11.62 6.66
CA LYS A 85 -5.52 -11.59 5.68
C LYS A 85 -5.58 -10.32 4.86
N VAL A 86 -4.42 -9.81 4.46
CA VAL A 86 -4.34 -8.70 3.48
C VAL A 86 -4.97 -9.16 2.17
N LEU A 87 -4.42 -10.22 1.57
CA LEU A 87 -4.99 -10.91 0.41
C LEU A 87 -5.73 -12.17 0.88
N LYS A 88 -7.05 -12.04 1.05
CA LYS A 88 -7.93 -13.12 1.49
C LYS A 88 -8.28 -14.09 0.35
N ARG A 89 -8.69 -15.31 0.69
CA ARG A 89 -9.14 -16.34 -0.26
C ARG A 89 -10.36 -15.89 -1.06
N ASP A 90 -11.41 -15.46 -0.34
CA ASP A 90 -12.68 -14.98 -0.88
C ASP A 90 -13.45 -14.18 0.19
N ASN A 91 -14.67 -13.71 -0.12
CA ASN A 91 -15.45 -12.87 0.79
C ASN A 91 -16.02 -13.60 2.02
N SER A 92 -16.18 -14.93 1.97
CA SER A 92 -16.63 -15.72 3.12
C SER A 92 -15.47 -16.21 3.98
N HIS A 93 -14.23 -16.16 3.49
CA HIS A 93 -13.05 -16.69 4.17
C HIS A 93 -11.99 -15.61 4.37
N THR A 94 -12.30 -14.63 5.22
CA THR A 94 -11.45 -13.43 5.42
C THR A 94 -10.16 -13.69 6.20
N ILE A 95 -10.08 -14.80 6.93
CA ILE A 95 -8.90 -15.26 7.70
C ILE A 95 -8.05 -16.29 6.96
N GLU A 96 -8.50 -16.76 5.80
CA GLU A 96 -7.73 -17.67 4.95
C GLU A 96 -7.01 -16.89 3.86
N ALA A 97 -5.74 -17.21 3.65
CA ALA A 97 -4.92 -16.53 2.65
C ALA A 97 -5.28 -16.99 1.24
N LEU A 98 -5.12 -16.10 0.25
CA LEU A 98 -5.08 -16.52 -1.15
C LEU A 98 -3.93 -17.52 -1.35
N SER A 99 -4.22 -18.70 -1.89
CA SER A 99 -3.20 -19.74 -2.06
C SER A 99 -2.20 -19.39 -3.17
N ASP A 100 -0.96 -19.87 -3.02
CA ASP A 100 0.10 -19.73 -4.03
C ASP A 100 -0.32 -20.25 -5.41
N SER A 101 -1.08 -21.34 -5.45
CA SER A 101 -1.58 -21.93 -6.68
C SER A 101 -2.58 -21.02 -7.38
N THR A 102 -3.53 -20.46 -6.65
CA THR A 102 -4.55 -19.56 -7.17
C THR A 102 -3.92 -18.25 -7.63
N ALA A 103 -3.04 -17.67 -6.81
CA ALA A 103 -2.26 -16.48 -7.19
C ALA A 103 -1.47 -16.73 -8.48
N SER A 104 -0.77 -17.87 -8.59
CA SER A 104 -0.03 -18.21 -9.80
C SER A 104 -0.90 -18.35 -11.05
N GLN A 105 -2.09 -18.94 -10.92
CA GLN A 105 -3.02 -19.08 -12.04
C GLN A 105 -3.50 -17.71 -12.54
N TRP A 106 -3.84 -16.79 -11.62
CA TRP A 106 -4.21 -15.42 -11.98
C TRP A 106 -3.07 -14.68 -12.66
N THR A 107 -1.84 -14.77 -12.14
CA THR A 107 -0.68 -14.12 -12.79
C THR A 107 -0.43 -14.69 -14.18
N LYS A 108 -0.52 -16.02 -14.37
CA LYS A 108 -0.39 -16.66 -15.69
C LYS A 108 -1.42 -16.14 -16.68
N ARG A 109 -2.67 -16.02 -16.24
CA ARG A 109 -3.76 -15.48 -17.06
C ARG A 109 -3.51 -14.03 -17.44
N LEU A 110 -3.12 -13.19 -16.48
CA LEU A 110 -2.79 -11.78 -16.75
C LEU A 110 -1.66 -11.67 -17.78
N PHE A 111 -0.57 -12.42 -17.60
CA PHE A 111 0.58 -12.39 -18.49
C PHE A 111 0.19 -12.84 -19.91
N ALA A 112 -0.62 -13.89 -20.03
CA ALA A 112 -1.13 -14.36 -21.31
C ALA A 112 -1.99 -13.29 -22.02
N LEU A 113 -2.85 -12.57 -21.28
CA LEU A 113 -3.71 -11.51 -21.83
C LEU A 113 -2.90 -10.36 -22.43
N VAL A 114 -1.76 -10.02 -21.84
CA VAL A 114 -0.88 -8.94 -22.32
C VAL A 114 0.28 -9.45 -23.19
N GLY A 115 0.23 -10.72 -23.62
CA GLY A 115 1.23 -11.31 -24.52
C GLY A 115 2.60 -11.63 -23.89
N ILE A 116 2.73 -11.56 -22.57
CA ILE A 116 3.98 -11.89 -21.86
C ILE A 116 4.09 -13.42 -21.72
N ARG A 117 5.20 -13.98 -22.24
CA ARG A 117 5.54 -15.40 -22.13
C ARG A 117 6.67 -15.60 -21.12
N GLY A 118 6.57 -16.58 -20.23
CA GLY A 118 7.64 -16.89 -19.28
C GLY A 118 7.38 -18.17 -18.46
N SER A 119 8.46 -18.82 -18.04
CA SER A 119 8.40 -20.06 -17.25
C SER A 119 8.39 -19.83 -15.73
N LYS A 120 9.00 -18.74 -15.24
CA LYS A 120 9.13 -18.40 -13.81
C LYS A 120 8.26 -17.21 -13.40
N ILE A 121 6.97 -17.27 -13.75
CA ILE A 121 6.01 -16.16 -13.59
C ILE A 121 5.88 -15.69 -12.13
N GLN A 122 5.95 -16.61 -11.16
CA GLN A 122 5.88 -16.29 -9.72
C GLN A 122 7.07 -15.43 -9.23
N HIS A 123 8.21 -15.45 -9.92
CA HIS A 123 9.39 -14.66 -9.57
C HIS A 123 9.55 -13.40 -10.41
N ALA A 124 8.68 -13.18 -11.40
CA ALA A 124 8.80 -12.08 -12.36
C ALA A 124 8.87 -10.72 -11.68
N GLY A 125 8.03 -10.48 -10.66
CA GLY A 125 8.06 -9.22 -9.90
C GLY A 125 9.37 -9.00 -9.15
N ARG A 126 9.93 -10.05 -8.52
CA ARG A 126 11.21 -9.95 -7.79
C ARG A 126 12.39 -9.67 -8.73
N VAL A 127 12.43 -10.35 -9.87
CA VAL A 127 13.45 -10.13 -10.90
C VAL A 127 13.31 -8.72 -11.49
N LYS A 128 12.10 -8.33 -11.87
CA LYS A 128 11.86 -7.04 -12.51
C LYS A 128 12.12 -5.87 -11.56
N GLY A 129 11.77 -6.00 -10.28
CA GLY A 129 12.08 -4.98 -9.28
C GLY A 129 13.59 -4.73 -9.14
N ALA A 130 14.41 -5.78 -9.11
CA ALA A 130 15.86 -5.63 -9.09
C ALA A 130 16.42 -5.01 -10.37
N GLN A 131 15.91 -5.43 -11.55
CA GLN A 131 16.30 -4.84 -12.83
C GLN A 131 15.90 -3.36 -12.97
N ILE A 132 14.73 -2.98 -12.45
CA ILE A 132 14.31 -1.56 -12.41
C ILE A 132 15.24 -0.77 -11.50
N ALA A 133 15.54 -1.28 -10.31
CA ALA A 133 16.45 -0.61 -9.38
C ALA A 133 17.85 -0.43 -10.00
N GLU A 134 18.42 -1.46 -10.63
CA GLU A 134 19.70 -1.39 -11.34
C GLU A 134 19.66 -0.35 -12.47
N ALA A 135 18.63 -0.38 -13.31
CA ALA A 135 18.45 0.59 -14.39
C ALA A 135 18.30 2.04 -13.90
N ARG A 136 17.87 2.23 -12.65
CA ARG A 136 17.75 3.53 -11.99
C ARG A 136 19.01 3.94 -11.21
N GLY A 137 20.08 3.14 -11.26
CA GLY A 137 21.37 3.45 -10.65
C GLY A 137 21.49 3.05 -9.18
N VAL A 138 20.57 2.22 -8.66
CA VAL A 138 20.69 1.70 -7.29
C VAL A 138 21.89 0.76 -7.20
N SER A 139 22.73 0.93 -6.18
CA SER A 139 23.90 0.09 -5.95
C SER A 139 23.53 -1.38 -5.76
N GLU A 140 24.39 -2.31 -6.17
CA GLU A 140 24.15 -3.75 -5.96
C GLU A 140 23.93 -4.08 -4.47
N SER A 141 24.67 -3.43 -3.56
CA SER A 141 24.48 -3.62 -2.12
C SER A 141 23.09 -3.19 -1.64
N ASP A 142 22.55 -2.10 -2.16
CA ASP A 142 21.19 -1.63 -1.84
C ASP A 142 20.12 -2.51 -2.49
N ILE A 143 20.36 -3.03 -3.71
CA ILE A 143 19.48 -4.00 -4.36
C ILE A 143 19.43 -5.30 -3.55
N ARG A 144 20.58 -5.82 -3.10
CA ARG A 144 20.63 -7.01 -2.24
C ARG A 144 19.92 -6.77 -0.91
N ARG A 145 20.05 -5.57 -0.34
CA ARG A 145 19.34 -5.18 0.88
C ARG A 145 17.83 -5.11 0.67
N GLY A 146 17.35 -4.43 -0.37
CA GLY A 146 15.93 -4.32 -0.71
C GLY A 146 15.30 -5.65 -1.13
N GLY A 147 16.06 -6.45 -1.88
CA GLY A 147 15.70 -7.81 -2.26
C GLY A 147 15.81 -8.84 -1.14
N ARG A 148 16.32 -8.44 0.04
CA ARG A 148 16.57 -9.31 1.21
C ARG A 148 17.40 -10.55 0.84
N TRP A 149 18.47 -10.33 0.09
CA TRP A 149 19.44 -11.34 -0.32
C TRP A 149 20.69 -11.35 0.57
N ASN A 150 20.84 -10.36 1.46
CA ASN A 150 21.91 -10.35 2.44
C ASN A 150 21.57 -11.30 3.61
N ALA A 151 22.49 -12.22 3.91
CA ALA A 151 22.42 -13.08 5.09
C ALA A 151 23.36 -12.61 6.23
N ASP A 152 23.92 -11.40 6.13
CA ASP A 152 24.90 -10.90 7.08
C ASP A 152 24.27 -10.47 8.42
N GLN A 153 25.06 -10.59 9.50
CA GLN A 153 24.61 -10.22 10.85
C GLN A 153 24.42 -8.71 10.99
N MET A 154 25.08 -7.88 10.17
CA MET A 154 24.98 -6.43 10.25
C MET A 154 23.58 -5.92 9.87
N THR A 155 23.01 -6.48 8.80
CA THR A 155 21.65 -6.20 8.33
C THR A 155 20.61 -6.72 9.32
N GLY A 156 20.86 -7.86 9.96
CA GLY A 156 19.94 -8.47 10.92
C GLY A 156 19.97 -7.90 12.35
N CYS A 157 21.11 -7.35 12.79
CA CYS A 157 21.32 -6.93 14.18
C CYS A 157 21.44 -5.40 14.37
N TYR A 158 21.85 -4.65 13.36
CA TYR A 158 22.21 -3.22 13.52
C TYR A 158 21.53 -2.26 12.54
N LEU A 159 21.12 -2.72 11.35
CA LEU A 159 20.48 -1.87 10.35
C LEU A 159 18.96 -1.97 10.44
N THR A 160 18.36 -1.08 11.23
CA THR A 160 16.89 -0.91 11.34
C THR A 160 16.30 -0.04 10.23
N THR A 161 17.14 0.52 9.34
CA THR A 161 16.71 1.52 8.37
C THR A 161 16.16 0.88 7.10
N LEU A 162 15.10 1.49 6.56
CA LEU A 162 14.54 1.10 5.27
C LEU A 162 15.54 1.42 4.14
N PRO A 163 15.67 0.57 3.09
CA PRO A 163 16.60 0.81 1.99
C PRO A 163 16.06 1.92 1.05
N ARG A 164 16.18 3.18 1.48
CA ARG A 164 15.57 4.36 0.81
C ARG A 164 15.97 4.50 -0.66
N ALA A 165 17.26 4.30 -0.98
CA ALA A 165 17.74 4.36 -2.36
C ALA A 165 17.05 3.32 -3.26
N PHE A 166 16.93 2.08 -2.78
CA PHE A 166 16.19 1.03 -3.48
C PHE A 166 14.71 1.38 -3.61
N MET A 167 14.07 1.84 -2.53
CA MET A 167 12.65 2.24 -2.53
C MET A 167 12.36 3.35 -3.53
N ARG A 168 13.23 4.37 -3.63
CA ARG A 168 13.13 5.44 -4.63
C ARG A 168 13.30 4.89 -6.04
N GLY A 169 14.33 4.07 -6.28
CA GLY A 169 14.60 3.48 -7.59
C GLY A 169 13.44 2.64 -8.12
N VAL A 170 12.85 1.76 -7.29
CA VAL A 170 11.70 0.95 -7.72
C VAL A 170 10.38 1.73 -7.82
N ALA A 171 10.32 2.92 -7.23
CA ALA A 171 9.20 3.86 -7.35
C ALA A 171 9.39 4.86 -8.52
N ASP A 172 10.43 4.68 -9.33
CA ASP A 172 10.77 5.48 -10.50
C ASP A 172 11.32 6.88 -10.20
N PHE A 173 11.96 7.03 -9.04
CA PHE A 173 12.68 8.23 -8.61
C PHE A 173 14.20 8.03 -8.63
N SER A 174 14.96 9.13 -8.60
CA SER A 174 16.42 9.04 -8.46
C SER A 174 16.79 8.42 -7.11
N PRO A 175 17.76 7.50 -7.04
CA PRO A 175 18.17 6.89 -5.79
C PRO A 175 19.12 7.77 -4.95
N ASP A 176 19.58 8.91 -5.47
CA ASP A 176 20.73 9.63 -4.93
C ASP A 176 20.39 10.62 -3.81
N TYR A 177 19.23 11.28 -3.88
CA TYR A 177 18.88 12.39 -2.98
C TYR A 177 17.48 12.25 -2.38
N GLU A 178 17.29 12.61 -1.12
CA GLU A 178 15.99 12.52 -0.41
C GLU A 178 14.90 13.40 -1.06
N SER A 179 15.29 14.56 -1.62
CA SER A 179 14.38 15.47 -2.32
C SER A 179 13.95 14.98 -3.70
N SER A 180 14.49 13.86 -4.19
CA SER A 180 14.12 13.30 -5.49
C SER A 180 12.75 12.61 -5.48
N TYR A 181 12.25 12.22 -4.31
CA TYR A 181 10.93 11.64 -4.18
C TYR A 181 9.87 12.75 -4.24
N HIS A 182 9.06 12.75 -5.30
CA HIS A 182 7.96 13.70 -5.46
C HIS A 182 6.81 13.09 -6.27
N CYS A 183 5.66 12.91 -5.62
CA CYS A 183 4.44 12.44 -6.25
C CYS A 183 3.50 13.63 -6.52
N SER A 184 3.27 13.99 -7.78
CA SER A 184 2.49 15.17 -8.18
C SER A 184 1.07 15.15 -7.63
N ARG A 185 0.33 14.05 -7.86
CA ARG A 185 -1.01 13.84 -7.28
C ARG A 185 -1.08 13.90 -5.75
N GLU A 186 0.03 13.71 -5.02
CA GLU A 186 0.04 13.81 -3.55
C GLU A 186 -0.15 15.25 -3.02
N GLN A 187 0.16 16.24 -3.86
CA GLN A 187 0.04 17.66 -3.52
C GLN A 187 -1.43 18.11 -3.41
N VAL A 188 -2.34 17.42 -4.11
CA VAL A 188 -3.78 17.74 -4.08
C VAL A 188 -4.42 17.03 -2.89
N LYS A 189 -4.64 17.77 -1.80
CA LYS A 189 -5.23 17.21 -0.57
C LYS A 189 -6.74 17.01 -0.74
N PRO A 190 -7.28 15.79 -0.51
CA PRO A 190 -8.71 15.57 -0.66
C PRO A 190 -9.52 16.31 0.41
N PRO A 191 -10.67 16.91 0.04
CA PRO A 191 -11.61 17.49 0.99
C PRO A 191 -12.02 16.51 2.09
N LYS A 192 -12.19 17.02 3.31
CA LYS A 192 -12.63 16.22 4.47
C LYS A 192 -13.95 15.48 4.21
N ALA A 193 -14.88 16.10 3.50
CA ALA A 193 -16.16 15.48 3.12
C ALA A 193 -15.94 14.19 2.29
N LEU A 194 -15.06 14.22 1.29
CA LEU A 194 -14.71 13.02 0.49
C LEU A 194 -13.99 11.97 1.33
N ARG A 195 -13.04 12.39 2.17
CA ARG A 195 -12.30 11.45 3.03
C ARG A 195 -13.24 10.66 3.94
N SER A 196 -14.26 11.32 4.50
CA SER A 196 -15.25 10.68 5.37
C SER A 196 -16.11 9.64 4.64
N LEU A 197 -16.25 9.73 3.32
CA LEU A 197 -16.96 8.72 2.51
C LEU A 197 -16.11 7.47 2.29
N VAL A 198 -14.77 7.59 2.36
CA VAL A 198 -13.86 6.44 2.27
C VAL A 198 -13.78 5.75 3.63
N TRP A 199 -14.35 4.55 3.75
CA TRP A 199 -14.39 3.77 4.99
C TRP A 199 -14.96 4.57 6.18
N PRO A 200 -16.26 4.89 6.18
CA PRO A 200 -16.85 5.80 7.18
C PRO A 200 -16.62 5.37 8.64
N ALA A 201 -16.53 4.06 8.90
CA ALA A 201 -16.26 3.53 10.24
C ALA A 201 -14.84 3.84 10.76
N LEU A 202 -13.89 4.22 9.91
CA LEU A 202 -12.49 4.46 10.29
C LEU A 202 -12.38 5.58 11.33
N ASP A 203 -13.13 6.68 11.18
CA ASP A 203 -13.03 7.83 12.10
C ASP A 203 -13.46 7.48 13.52
N ARG A 204 -14.45 6.59 13.67
CA ARG A 204 -14.86 6.04 14.97
C ARG A 204 -13.72 5.25 15.62
N TRP A 205 -13.07 4.36 14.86
CA TRP A 205 -11.98 3.54 15.40
C TRP A 205 -10.73 4.36 15.72
N LYS A 206 -10.39 5.35 14.88
CA LYS A 206 -9.33 6.31 15.18
C LYS A 206 -9.59 7.06 16.47
N ARG A 207 -10.82 7.54 16.72
CA ARG A 207 -11.16 8.21 17.99
C ARG A 207 -11.00 7.29 19.20
N ALA A 208 -11.42 6.03 19.09
CA ALA A 208 -11.32 5.05 20.18
C ALA A 208 -9.87 4.65 20.50
N HIS A 209 -9.03 4.45 19.48
CA HIS A 209 -7.64 3.97 19.67
C HIS A 209 -6.58 5.08 19.79
N LEU A 210 -6.78 6.22 19.13
CA LEU A 210 -5.78 7.30 19.05
C LEU A 210 -6.22 8.59 19.77
N GLY A 211 -7.52 8.79 19.94
CA GLY A 211 -8.09 10.02 20.48
C GLY A 211 -8.41 9.98 21.97
N GLY A 212 -8.19 8.84 22.65
CA GLY A 212 -8.52 8.67 24.08
C GLY A 212 -10.02 8.68 24.39
N SER A 213 -10.88 8.42 23.39
CA SER A 213 -12.33 8.40 23.58
C SER A 213 -12.79 7.13 24.29
N GLU A 214 -13.55 7.28 25.37
CA GLU A 214 -14.15 6.16 26.13
C GLU A 214 -15.53 5.72 25.58
N GLU A 215 -16.00 6.29 24.46
CA GLU A 215 -17.30 5.93 23.86
C GLU A 215 -17.42 4.44 23.50
N VAL A 216 -16.29 3.79 23.24
CA VAL A 216 -16.20 2.38 22.86
C VAL A 216 -15.01 1.76 23.57
N ALA A 217 -15.26 0.82 24.47
CA ALA A 217 -14.20 -0.01 25.04
C ALA A 217 -13.53 -0.83 23.91
N VAL A 218 -12.21 -0.67 23.80
CA VAL A 218 -11.37 -1.36 22.82
C VAL A 218 -10.14 -1.96 23.48
N ASP A 219 -9.64 -3.07 22.94
CA ASP A 219 -8.32 -3.60 23.30
C ASP A 219 -7.25 -2.61 22.86
N GLN A 220 -6.50 -2.01 23.80
CA GLN A 220 -5.42 -1.09 23.46
C GLN A 220 -4.26 -1.86 22.84
N ASP A 221 -3.91 -1.50 21.60
CA ASP A 221 -2.92 -2.20 20.81
C ASP A 221 -2.15 -1.27 19.87
N ILE A 222 -0.83 -1.46 19.81
CA ILE A 222 0.09 -0.70 18.96
C ILE A 222 -0.18 -1.01 17.49
N ALA A 223 -0.48 -2.27 17.14
CA ALA A 223 -0.73 -2.65 15.75
C ALA A 223 -2.04 -2.02 15.22
N ALA A 224 -3.08 -1.94 16.06
CA ALA A 224 -4.31 -1.22 15.75
C ALA A 224 -4.03 0.25 15.45
N GLY A 225 -3.27 0.94 16.31
CA GLY A 225 -2.88 2.33 16.08
C GLY A 225 -2.09 2.54 14.78
N GLY A 226 -1.13 1.65 14.50
CA GLY A 226 -0.33 1.68 13.27
C GLY A 226 -1.16 1.44 12.01
N PHE A 227 -2.04 0.43 12.03
CA PHE A 227 -2.89 0.09 10.88
C PHE A 227 -3.98 1.15 10.63
N LEU A 228 -4.62 1.68 11.68
CA LEU A 228 -5.60 2.77 11.55
C LEU A 228 -4.97 4.05 10.98
N THR A 229 -3.73 4.35 11.39
CA THR A 229 -2.95 5.46 10.81
C THR A 229 -2.65 5.22 9.33
N LEU A 230 -2.26 3.98 8.96
CA LEU A 230 -2.06 3.60 7.57
C LEU A 230 -3.35 3.77 6.75
N LEU A 231 -4.49 3.23 7.22
CA LEU A 231 -5.76 3.37 6.52
C LEU A 231 -6.12 4.83 6.29
N ASP A 232 -5.87 5.71 7.25
CA ASP A 232 -6.15 7.14 7.07
C ASP A 232 -5.31 7.78 5.96
N ARG A 233 -4.05 7.36 5.79
CA ARG A 233 -3.21 7.79 4.67
C ARG A 233 -3.66 7.16 3.35
N LEU A 234 -4.11 5.91 3.38
CA LEU A 234 -4.65 5.23 2.20
C LEU A 234 -5.96 5.86 1.70
N ARG A 235 -6.73 6.57 2.53
CA ARG A 235 -7.88 7.36 2.06
C ARG A 235 -7.44 8.38 1.01
N ASP A 236 -6.34 9.09 1.28
CA ASP A 236 -5.83 10.11 0.35
C ASP A 236 -5.30 9.47 -0.92
N VAL A 237 -4.48 8.43 -0.77
CA VAL A 237 -3.91 7.69 -1.90
C VAL A 237 -5.02 7.13 -2.80
N PHE A 238 -6.06 6.54 -2.20
CA PHE A 238 -7.20 6.03 -2.94
C PHE A 238 -7.89 7.13 -3.75
N LEU A 239 -8.27 8.24 -3.11
CA LEU A 239 -8.98 9.33 -3.79
C LEU A 239 -8.16 9.91 -4.95
N GLN A 240 -6.86 10.13 -4.73
CA GLN A 240 -5.94 10.66 -5.74
C GLN A 240 -5.76 9.69 -6.91
N ASP A 241 -5.47 8.42 -6.66
CA ASP A 241 -5.25 7.44 -7.74
C ASP A 241 -6.57 7.08 -8.46
N ALA A 242 -7.71 7.12 -7.75
CA ALA A 242 -9.03 6.91 -8.33
C ALA A 242 -9.43 8.03 -9.30
N ALA A 243 -9.01 9.28 -9.07
CA ALA A 243 -9.28 10.39 -9.99
C ALA A 243 -8.62 10.16 -11.37
N LEU A 244 -7.34 9.75 -11.36
CA LEU A 244 -6.60 9.40 -12.58
C LEU A 244 -7.19 8.16 -13.26
N THR A 245 -7.53 7.14 -12.46
CA THR A 245 -8.15 5.90 -12.96
C THR A 245 -9.52 6.17 -13.57
N GLN A 246 -10.34 7.07 -13.01
CA GLN A 246 -11.66 7.39 -13.55
C GLN A 246 -11.56 8.11 -14.89
N CYS A 247 -10.56 8.98 -15.05
CA CYS A 247 -10.30 9.67 -16.29
C CYS A 247 -10.04 8.68 -17.45
N GLU A 248 -9.24 7.64 -17.21
CA GLU A 248 -8.92 6.63 -18.23
C GLU A 248 -9.95 5.50 -18.35
N HIS A 249 -10.61 5.16 -17.26
CA HIS A 249 -11.51 4.00 -17.17
C HIS A 249 -12.85 4.35 -16.50
N PRO A 250 -13.64 5.28 -17.06
CA PRO A 250 -14.84 5.82 -16.41
C PRO A 250 -15.93 4.77 -16.15
N HIS A 251 -15.92 3.66 -16.90
CA HIS A 251 -16.87 2.56 -16.76
C HIS A 251 -16.42 1.47 -15.78
N HIS A 252 -15.27 1.62 -15.12
CA HIS A 252 -14.80 0.64 -14.16
C HIS A 252 -15.83 0.49 -13.01
N PRO A 253 -16.17 -0.74 -12.57
CA PRO A 253 -17.23 -0.94 -11.57
C PRO A 253 -17.00 -0.24 -10.23
N LEU A 254 -15.75 0.13 -9.92
CA LEU A 254 -15.38 0.91 -8.75
C LEU A 254 -16.14 2.25 -8.69
N PHE A 255 -16.40 2.87 -9.84
CA PHE A 255 -17.05 4.18 -9.94
C PHE A 255 -18.58 4.15 -9.82
N ARG A 256 -19.14 2.99 -9.46
CA ARG A 256 -20.57 2.85 -9.12
C ARG A 256 -20.88 3.25 -7.68
N ASP A 257 -19.85 3.38 -6.84
CA ASP A 257 -20.02 3.80 -5.46
C ASP A 257 -20.55 5.24 -5.38
N ALA A 258 -21.41 5.52 -4.40
CA ALA A 258 -22.05 6.83 -4.21
C ALA A 258 -21.03 7.96 -3.97
N LEU A 259 -19.83 7.65 -3.47
CA LEU A 259 -18.72 8.59 -3.32
C LEU A 259 -18.45 9.37 -4.60
N PHE A 260 -18.48 8.71 -5.75
CA PHE A 260 -18.14 9.30 -7.06
C PHE A 260 -19.24 10.22 -7.61
N SER A 261 -20.41 10.21 -6.99
CA SER A 261 -21.52 11.12 -7.29
C SER A 261 -21.63 12.29 -6.31
N SER A 262 -20.75 12.37 -5.31
CA SER A 262 -20.72 13.49 -4.36
C SER A 262 -20.33 14.80 -5.05
N PRO A 263 -20.86 15.95 -4.59
CA PRO A 263 -20.57 17.24 -5.21
C PRO A 263 -19.10 17.64 -5.13
N GLU A 264 -18.36 17.14 -4.12
CA GLU A 264 -16.94 17.41 -3.95
C GLU A 264 -16.05 16.60 -4.89
N TRP A 265 -16.54 15.50 -5.46
CA TRP A 265 -15.70 14.57 -6.24
C TRP A 265 -15.18 15.20 -7.53
N ALA A 266 -16.06 15.74 -8.38
CA ALA A 266 -15.66 16.23 -9.70
C ALA A 266 -14.62 17.37 -9.65
N PRO A 267 -14.76 18.41 -8.80
CA PRO A 267 -13.74 19.45 -8.66
C PRO A 267 -12.40 18.92 -8.14
N PHE A 268 -12.43 17.99 -7.18
CA PHE A 268 -11.24 17.35 -6.64
C PHE A 268 -10.53 16.52 -7.72
N ALA A 269 -11.26 15.67 -8.43
CA ALA A 269 -10.71 14.82 -9.48
C ALA A 269 -10.06 15.63 -10.60
N ALA A 270 -10.69 16.72 -11.03
CA ALA A 270 -10.13 17.64 -12.02
C ALA A 270 -8.80 18.27 -11.55
N SER A 271 -8.71 18.62 -10.26
CA SER A 271 -7.49 19.18 -9.67
C SER A 271 -6.35 18.16 -9.65
N VAL A 272 -6.64 16.89 -9.32
CA VAL A 272 -5.65 15.80 -9.33
C VAL A 272 -5.14 15.54 -10.75
N VAL A 273 -6.04 15.43 -11.72
CA VAL A 273 -5.67 15.22 -13.13
C VAL A 273 -4.82 16.38 -13.64
N GLY A 274 -5.18 17.62 -13.30
CA GLY A 274 -4.39 18.81 -13.65
C GLY A 274 -2.98 18.78 -13.04
N ALA A 275 -2.84 18.36 -11.78
CA ALA A 275 -1.55 18.26 -11.12
C ALA A 275 -0.64 17.18 -11.72
N GLU A 276 -1.19 16.05 -12.16
CA GLU A 276 -0.40 14.96 -12.76
C GLU A 276 0.05 15.28 -14.19
N ILE A 277 -0.75 16.02 -14.97
CA ILE A 277 -0.38 16.44 -16.34
C ILE A 277 0.69 17.54 -16.35
N ALA A 278 0.73 18.37 -15.31
CA ALA A 278 1.65 19.51 -15.22
C ALA A 278 3.12 19.15 -14.94
N THR A 279 3.44 17.86 -14.72
CA THR A 279 4.74 17.35 -14.27
C THR A 279 5.31 16.28 -15.18
#